data_AF-A0A0J7KLL7-F1
#
_entry.id   AF-A0A0J7KLL7-F1
#
_cell.length_a   1.000
_cell.length_b   1.000
_cell.length_c   1.000
_cell.angle_alpha   90.00
_cell.angle_beta   90.00
_cell.angle_gamma   90.00
#
_symmetry.space_group_name_H-M   'P 1'
#
loop_
_entity.id
_entity.type
_entity.pdbx_description
1 polymer ?
#
loop_
_entity_poly.entity_id
_entity_poly.type
_entity_poly.pdbx_seq_one_letter_code
_entity_poly.pdbx_strand_id
1 'polypeptide(L)'
;MDYTVGVYKEIREQEELIMRRQWFIKLNTADVWRQRTILAIMPNWHEWLDRDSGFLSFRATQLMTGHGSFGHFLHRIGKRGDTGCYHCNEVDDTVEHTFPSRNFRRVLIGT
;
A
#
# COMPACT_ATOMS: atom_id res chain seq x y z
N MET A 1 3.44 -42.80 4.87
CA MET A 1 2.92 -42.34 3.57
C MET A 1 1.92 -41.25 3.89
N ASP A 2 2.36 -39.99 3.81
CA ASP A 2 1.63 -38.82 4.34
C ASP A 2 0.75 -38.19 3.26
N TYR A 3 -0.12 -39.03 2.70
CA TYR A 3 -1.01 -38.69 1.59
C TYR A 3 -1.94 -37.52 1.96
N THR A 4 -2.36 -37.46 3.21
CA THR A 4 -3.25 -36.42 3.73
C THR A 4 -2.57 -35.06 3.76
N VAL A 5 -1.31 -34.95 4.20
CA VAL A 5 -0.58 -33.67 4.22
C VAL A 5 -0.34 -33.13 2.81
N GLY A 6 -0.04 -34.00 1.84
CA GLY A 6 0.08 -33.60 0.44
C GLY A 6 -1.22 -33.01 -0.11
N VAL A 7 -2.36 -33.68 0.13
CA VAL A 7 -3.69 -33.22 -0.30
C VAL A 7 -4.09 -31.91 0.38
N TYR A 8 -3.87 -31.76 1.70
CA TYR A 8 -4.18 -30.52 2.41
C TYR A 8 -3.35 -29.33 1.91
N LYS A 9 -2.08 -29.57 1.60
CA LYS A 9 -1.20 -28.54 1.03
C LYS A 9 -1.72 -28.09 -0.33
N GLU A 10 -2.07 -29.02 -1.20
CA GLU A 10 -2.58 -28.73 -2.54
C GLU A 10 -3.90 -27.95 -2.50
N ILE A 11 -4.84 -28.37 -1.64
CA ILE A 11 -6.10 -27.63 -1.42
C ILE A 11 -5.82 -26.20 -0.95
N ARG A 12 -4.94 -26.03 0.05
CA ARG A 12 -4.60 -24.69 0.57
C ARG A 12 -4.01 -23.79 -0.50
N GLU A 13 -3.10 -24.30 -1.33
CA GLU A 13 -2.46 -23.54 -2.41
C GLU A 13 -3.48 -23.12 -3.48
N GLN A 14 -4.42 -24.00 -3.84
CA GLN A 14 -5.49 -23.68 -4.79
C GLN A 14 -6.45 -22.62 -4.23
N GLU A 15 -6.91 -22.78 -2.99
CA GLU A 15 -7.80 -21.82 -2.34
C GLU A 15 -7.14 -20.45 -2.19
N GLU A 16 -5.85 -20.41 -1.83
CA GLU A 16 -5.09 -19.17 -1.75
C GLU A 16 -4.98 -18.48 -3.11
N LEU A 17 -4.69 -19.23 -4.18
CA LEU A 17 -4.63 -18.71 -5.54
C LEU A 17 -5.96 -18.10 -5.98
N ILE A 18 -7.07 -18.80 -5.71
CA ILE A 18 -8.42 -18.35 -6.05
C ILE A 18 -8.75 -17.07 -5.28
N MET A 19 -8.52 -17.07 -3.96
CA MET A 19 -8.76 -15.93 -3.09
C MET A 19 -7.97 -14.70 -3.55
N ARG A 20 -6.66 -14.83 -3.79
CA ARG A 20 -5.80 -13.73 -4.27
C ARG A 20 -6.31 -13.16 -5.59
N ARG A 21 -6.73 -14.01 -6.54
CA ARG A 21 -7.30 -13.55 -7.82
C ARG A 21 -8.61 -12.79 -7.65
N GLN A 22 -9.53 -13.30 -6.83
CA GLN A 22 -10.82 -12.65 -6.58
C GLN A 22 -10.64 -11.29 -5.92
N TRP A 23 -9.74 -11.19 -4.94
CA TRP A 23 -9.42 -9.93 -4.28
C TRP A 23 -8.77 -8.93 -5.21
N PHE A 24 -7.82 -9.35 -6.04
CA PHE A 24 -7.21 -8.49 -7.05
C PHE A 24 -8.26 -7.87 -7.97
N ILE A 25 -9.18 -8.69 -8.50
CA ILE A 25 -10.26 -8.21 -9.38
C ILE A 25 -11.16 -7.21 -8.64
N LYS A 26 -11.61 -7.57 -7.44
CA LYS A 26 -12.54 -6.73 -6.65
C LYS A 26 -11.93 -5.37 -6.25
N LEU A 27 -10.65 -5.35 -5.91
CA LEU A 27 -9.95 -4.12 -5.54
C LEU A 27 -9.65 -3.26 -6.77
N ASN A 28 -9.39 -3.85 -7.93
CA ASN A 28 -9.12 -3.10 -9.15
C ASN A 28 -10.39 -2.51 -9.81
N THR A 29 -11.59 -2.89 -9.34
CA THR A 29 -12.88 -2.42 -9.87
C THR A 29 -13.66 -1.51 -8.91
N ALA A 30 -13.11 -1.19 -7.73
CA ALA A 30 -13.79 -0.40 -6.71
C ALA A 30 -13.69 1.12 -6.95
N ASP A 31 -14.79 1.86 -6.76
CA ASP A 31 -14.89 3.30 -7.09
C ASP A 31 -14.51 4.29 -5.94
N VAL A 32 -14.01 5.44 -6.38
CA VAL A 32 -13.52 6.72 -5.78
C VAL A 32 -12.97 6.76 -4.36
N TRP A 33 -13.61 6.16 -3.36
CA TRP A 33 -13.26 6.41 -1.94
C TRP A 33 -12.03 5.64 -1.44
N ARG A 34 -11.57 4.64 -2.21
CA ARG A 34 -10.43 3.76 -1.87
C ARG A 34 -9.23 3.93 -2.79
N GLN A 35 -9.18 4.98 -3.60
CA GLN A 35 -8.12 5.17 -4.59
C GLN A 35 -6.74 5.16 -3.94
N ARG A 36 -6.49 5.88 -2.84
CA ARG A 36 -5.14 5.93 -2.25
C ARG A 36 -4.61 4.58 -1.80
N THR A 37 -5.39 3.83 -1.03
CA THR A 37 -4.98 2.49 -0.55
C THR A 37 -4.83 1.50 -1.70
N ILE A 38 -5.73 1.54 -2.69
CA ILE A 38 -5.66 0.66 -3.86
C ILE A 38 -4.47 1.04 -4.74
N LEU A 39 -4.31 2.32 -5.07
CA LEU A 39 -3.14 2.83 -5.79
C LEU A 39 -1.84 2.48 -5.07
N ALA A 40 -1.86 2.41 -3.73
CA ALA A 40 -0.74 1.95 -2.94
C ALA A 40 -0.42 0.48 -3.11
N ILE A 41 -1.41 -0.36 -2.85
CA ILE A 41 -1.19 -1.79 -2.74
C ILE A 41 -1.02 -2.43 -4.11
N MET A 42 -1.85 -2.03 -5.09
CA MET A 42 -1.96 -2.73 -6.38
C MET A 42 -0.64 -2.80 -7.17
N PRO A 43 0.19 -1.74 -7.26
CA PRO A 43 1.49 -1.83 -7.93
C PRO A 43 2.45 -2.85 -7.29
N ASN A 44 2.25 -3.18 -6.02
CA ASN A 44 3.08 -4.12 -5.26
C ASN A 44 2.24 -5.29 -4.71
N TRP A 45 1.17 -5.69 -5.40
CA TRP A 45 0.16 -6.63 -4.90
C TRP A 45 0.74 -7.92 -4.31
N HIS A 46 1.63 -8.58 -5.05
CA HIS A 46 2.25 -9.84 -4.61
C HIS A 46 3.11 -9.62 -3.38
N GLU A 47 4.03 -8.66 -3.45
CA GLU A 47 4.95 -8.33 -2.36
C GLU A 47 4.19 -7.91 -1.09
N TRP A 48 3.07 -7.19 -1.23
CA TRP A 48 2.23 -6.79 -0.13
C TRP A 48 1.63 -7.99 0.61
N LEU A 49 1.12 -8.99 -0.13
CA LEU A 49 0.54 -10.19 0.43
C LEU A 49 1.59 -11.15 1.01
N ASP A 50 2.80 -11.13 0.45
CA ASP A 50 3.90 -12.01 0.85
C ASP A 50 4.75 -11.43 2.00
N ARG A 51 4.34 -10.30 2.59
CA ARG A 51 5.03 -9.69 3.74
C ARG A 51 5.02 -10.62 4.95
N ASP A 52 6.18 -10.74 5.59
CA ASP A 52 6.34 -11.50 6.84
C ASP A 52 5.53 -10.92 8.02
N SER A 53 5.18 -9.64 7.95
CA SER A 53 4.46 -8.92 9.00
C SER A 53 3.18 -8.28 8.47
N GLY A 54 2.05 -8.65 9.10
CA GLY A 54 0.74 -8.05 8.88
C GLY A 54 0.56 -6.65 9.48
N PHE A 55 1.56 -6.10 10.15
CA PHE A 55 1.51 -4.75 10.72
C PHE A 55 1.86 -3.69 9.68
N LEU A 56 1.12 -2.58 9.66
CA LEU A 56 1.45 -1.42 8.86
C LEU A 56 2.66 -0.68 9.47
N SER A 57 3.64 -0.33 8.63
CA SER A 57 4.71 0.56 9.08
C SER A 57 4.16 1.97 9.33
N PHE A 58 4.87 2.78 10.11
CA PHE A 58 4.51 4.19 10.31
C PHE A 58 4.33 4.90 8.96
N ARG A 59 5.30 4.75 8.04
CA ARG A 59 5.27 5.41 6.73
C ARG A 59 4.15 4.87 5.82
N ALA A 60 3.87 3.56 5.83
CA ALA A 60 2.76 2.98 5.09
C ALA A 60 1.41 3.50 5.60
N THR A 61 1.26 3.64 6.93
CA THR A 61 0.05 4.20 7.54
C THR A 61 -0.16 5.66 7.14
N GLN A 62 0.90 6.48 7.18
CA GLN A 62 0.87 7.89 6.80
C GLN A 62 0.46 8.06 5.33
N LEU A 63 1.06 7.24 4.45
CA LEU A 63 0.75 7.21 3.03
C LEU A 63 -0.70 6.81 2.75
N MET A 64 -1.20 5.73 3.36
CA MET A 64 -2.58 5.27 3.15
C MET A 64 -3.63 6.25 3.66
N THR A 65 -3.30 7.02 4.69
CA THR A 65 -4.23 7.97 5.32
C THR A 65 -4.12 9.39 4.77
N GLY A 66 -3.12 9.72 3.96
CA GLY A 66 -2.91 11.10 3.53
C GLY A 66 -2.43 12.01 4.65
N HIS A 67 -1.87 11.45 5.73
CA HIS A 67 -1.59 12.15 6.97
C HIS A 67 -0.11 12.18 7.34
N GLY A 68 0.22 13.11 8.24
CA GLY A 68 1.47 13.18 8.98
C GLY A 68 2.58 13.97 8.29
N SER A 69 3.59 13.33 7.70
CA SER A 69 4.82 14.01 7.23
C SER A 69 4.68 14.83 5.96
N PHE A 70 3.57 14.69 5.24
CA PHE A 70 3.29 15.40 4.00
C PHE A 70 3.07 16.88 4.25
N GLY A 71 3.78 17.73 3.51
CA GLY A 71 3.68 19.20 3.61
C GLY A 71 2.24 19.70 3.50
N HIS A 72 1.44 19.16 2.57
CA HIS A 72 0.01 19.47 2.47
C HIS A 72 -0.75 19.21 3.77
N PHE A 73 -0.53 18.05 4.39
CA PHE A 73 -1.17 17.71 5.67
C PHE A 73 -0.70 18.60 6.81
N LEU A 74 0.61 18.82 6.92
CA LEU A 74 1.20 19.65 7.99
C LEU A 74 0.73 21.09 7.91
N HIS A 75 0.59 21.64 6.70
CA HIS A 75 0.02 22.95 6.48
C HIS A 75 -1.44 23.00 6.93
N ARG A 76 -2.26 22.02 6.50
CA ARG A 76 -3.67 21.91 6.88
C ARG A 76 -3.90 21.89 8.40
N ILE A 77 -3.00 21.29 9.18
CA ILE A 77 -3.09 21.24 10.65
C ILE A 77 -2.30 22.37 11.35
N GLY A 78 -1.82 23.36 10.62
CA GLY A 78 -1.11 24.53 11.18
C GLY A 78 0.28 24.21 11.74
N LYS A 79 0.89 23.09 11.36
CA LYS A 79 2.25 22.72 11.75
C LYS A 79 3.32 23.26 10.80
N ARG A 80 2.93 23.76 9.62
CA ARG A 80 3.83 24.37 8.63
C ARG A 80 3.19 25.57 7.92
N GLY A 81 4.01 26.52 7.51
CA GLY A 81 3.59 27.72 6.78
C GLY A 81 3.34 27.51 5.27
N ASP A 82 3.76 26.38 4.71
CA ASP A 82 3.67 26.06 3.28
C ASP A 82 3.41 24.58 3.05
N THR A 83 2.99 24.22 1.83
CA THR A 83 2.63 22.87 1.40
C THR A 83 3.76 22.11 0.71
N GLY A 84 4.92 22.73 0.46
CA GLY A 84 5.93 22.21 -0.47
C GLY A 84 6.65 20.95 0.00
N CYS A 85 7.16 20.15 -0.93
CA CYS A 85 7.88 18.91 -0.58
C CYS A 85 9.28 19.23 -0.03
N TYR A 86 9.71 18.52 1.01
CA TYR A 86 11.09 18.64 1.51
C TYR A 86 12.10 17.84 0.67
N HIS A 87 11.62 16.90 -0.13
CA HIS A 87 12.47 15.96 -0.88
C HIS A 87 12.64 16.35 -2.35
N CYS A 88 11.79 17.23 -2.88
CA CYS A 88 11.89 17.75 -4.23
C CYS A 88 11.27 19.16 -4.32
N ASN A 89 11.29 19.77 -5.51
CA ASN A 89 10.77 21.11 -5.73
C ASN A 89 9.25 21.17 -5.98
N GLU A 90 8.50 20.12 -5.62
CA GLU A 90 7.05 20.13 -5.79
C GLU A 90 6.39 21.12 -4.81
N VAL A 91 5.45 21.91 -5.34
CA VAL A 91 4.79 22.99 -4.60
C VAL A 91 3.73 22.48 -3.61
N ASP A 92 3.20 21.28 -3.85
CA ASP A 92 2.21 20.64 -3.00
C ASP A 92 2.58 19.18 -2.71
N ASP A 93 3.11 18.95 -1.52
CA ASP A 93 3.52 17.64 -1.01
C ASP A 93 2.30 16.86 -0.55
N THR A 94 1.61 16.29 -1.52
CA THR A 94 0.50 15.36 -1.32
C THR A 94 0.99 13.91 -1.31
N VAL A 95 0.14 12.99 -0.87
CA VAL A 95 0.43 11.56 -1.02
C VAL A 95 0.53 11.18 -2.49
N GLU A 96 -0.35 11.75 -3.31
CA GLU A 96 -0.42 11.55 -4.75
C GLU A 96 0.89 11.95 -5.44
N HIS A 97 1.56 13.01 -4.97
CA HIS A 97 2.90 13.38 -5.44
C HIS A 97 3.95 12.27 -5.19
N THR A 98 3.80 11.46 -4.14
CA THR A 98 4.70 10.32 -3.87
C THR A 98 4.47 9.15 -4.85
N PHE A 99 3.29 9.10 -5.49
CA PHE A 99 2.93 8.12 -6.53
C PHE A 99 3.28 8.61 -7.94
N PRO A 100 3.92 7.81 -8.83
CA PRO A 100 4.51 6.48 -8.68
C PRO A 100 6.05 6.60 -8.67
N SER A 101 6.62 7.28 -7.68
CA SER A 101 8.07 7.46 -7.61
C SER A 101 8.78 6.14 -7.24
N ARG A 102 10.03 5.94 -7.67
CA ARG A 102 10.84 4.72 -7.40
C ARG A 102 11.02 4.39 -5.91
N ASN A 103 10.72 5.32 -5.00
CA ASN A 103 10.80 5.15 -3.54
C ASN A 103 9.56 4.50 -2.92
N PHE A 104 8.51 4.32 -3.73
CA PHE A 104 7.20 3.88 -3.30
C PHE A 104 7.18 2.46 -2.71
N ARG A 105 7.90 1.55 -3.36
CA ARG A 105 8.02 0.14 -2.97
C ARG A 105 8.62 -0.04 -1.57
N ARG A 106 9.67 0.73 -1.24
CA ARG A 106 10.38 0.60 0.04
C ARG A 106 9.57 1.10 1.22
N VAL A 107 8.80 2.17 1.02
CA VAL A 107 7.93 2.77 2.03
C VAL A 107 6.78 1.84 2.42
N LEU A 108 6.24 1.10 1.45
CA LEU A 108 5.11 0.20 1.65
C LEU A 108 5.48 -1.19 2.15
N ILE A 109 6.51 -1.81 1.59
CA ILE A 109 6.83 -3.22 1.88
C ILE A 109 7.71 -3.36 3.13
N GLY A 110 8.41 -2.30 3.53
CA GLY A 110 9.18 -2.28 4.78
C GLY A 110 10.47 -3.09 4.71
N THR A 111 11.32 -2.76 3.72
CA THR A 111 12.69 -3.31 3.58
C THR A 111 13.78 -2.29 3.88
#